data_AF-A0A7Y3GW83-F1
#
_entry.id   AF-A0A7Y3GW83-F1
#
_cell.length_a   1.000
_cell.length_b   1.000
_cell.length_c   1.000
_cell.angle_alpha   90.00
_cell.angle_beta   90.00
_cell.angle_gamma   90.00
#
_symmetry.space_group_name_H-M   'P 1'
#
loop_
_entity.id
_entity.type
_entity.pdbx_description
1 polymer ?
#
loop_
_entity_poly.entity_id
_entity_poly.type
_entity_poly.pdbx_seq_one_letter_code
_entity_poly.pdbx_strand_id
1 'polypeptide(L)'
;PEAMERLFTEDAVWEAEGFGRFEGRAAIRRELADIGRDRILWSLHFPVSPLIEVDEDHDTATAFWWLWELLTMSADEVADAEPINKWLGATYDATFRREADAWRMSHLALRIQKLVESAEGPNEVPVPPNRGQHT
;
A
#
# COMPACT_ATOMS: atom_id res chain seq x y z
N PRO A 1 0.61 -8.39 -6.34
CA PRO A 1 -0.60 -8.37 -7.21
C PRO A 1 -1.65 -9.43 -6.83
N GLU A 2 -1.31 -10.72 -6.80
CA GLU A 2 -2.28 -11.78 -6.51
C GLU A 2 -2.60 -11.90 -5.00
N ALA A 3 -1.58 -11.74 -4.14
CA ALA A 3 -1.77 -11.74 -2.68
C ALA A 3 -2.66 -10.58 -2.19
N MET A 4 -2.65 -9.44 -2.90
CA MET A 4 -3.42 -8.24 -2.54
C MET A 4 -4.91 -8.40 -2.83
N GLU A 5 -5.25 -9.16 -3.88
CA GLU A 5 -6.65 -9.34 -4.32
C GLU A 5 -7.52 -9.97 -3.24
N ARG A 6 -6.97 -10.90 -2.45
CA ARG A 6 -7.71 -11.59 -1.39
C ARG A 6 -7.98 -10.74 -0.15
N LEU A 7 -7.32 -9.58 -0.03
CA LEU A 7 -7.40 -8.73 1.16
C LEU A 7 -8.64 -7.81 1.15
N PHE A 8 -9.26 -7.60 0.00
CA PHE A 8 -10.36 -6.65 -0.18
C PHE A 8 -11.69 -7.36 -0.47
N THR A 9 -12.79 -6.83 0.03
CA THR A 9 -14.14 -7.26 -0.39
C THR A 9 -14.41 -6.89 -1.85
N GLU A 10 -15.43 -7.48 -2.46
CA GLU A 10 -15.74 -7.24 -3.89
C GLU A 10 -16.03 -5.77 -4.20
N ASP A 11 -16.75 -5.13 -3.28
CA ASP A 11 -17.19 -3.73 -3.27
C ASP A 11 -16.22 -2.79 -2.55
N ALA A 12 -15.00 -3.24 -2.25
CA ALA A 12 -14.09 -2.47 -1.43
C ALA A 12 -13.70 -1.12 -2.06
N VAL A 13 -13.30 -0.20 -1.20
CA VAL A 13 -12.75 1.10 -1.61
C VAL A 13 -11.32 1.23 -1.09
N TRP A 14 -10.40 1.60 -1.97
CA TRP A 14 -9.04 1.99 -1.60
C TRP A 14 -8.81 3.44 -2.00
N GLU A 15 -8.27 4.25 -1.11
CA GLU A 15 -7.89 5.62 -1.44
C GLU A 15 -6.58 6.04 -0.78
N ALA A 16 -5.81 6.84 -1.51
CA ALA A 16 -4.58 7.42 -1.02
C ALA A 16 -4.39 8.81 -1.64
N GLU A 17 -4.10 9.79 -0.80
CA GLU A 17 -3.79 11.14 -1.24
C GLU A 17 -2.60 11.12 -2.23
N GLY A 18 -2.75 11.76 -3.39
CA GLY A 18 -1.74 11.76 -4.47
C GLY A 18 -1.75 10.54 -5.40
N PHE A 19 -2.55 9.50 -5.13
CA PHE A 19 -2.72 8.34 -6.01
C PHE A 19 -4.13 8.20 -6.56
N GLY A 20 -5.15 8.51 -5.75
CA GLY A 20 -6.55 8.48 -6.17
C GLY A 20 -7.44 7.66 -5.24
N ARG A 21 -8.65 7.40 -5.73
CA ARG A 21 -9.68 6.59 -5.06
C ARG A 21 -10.19 5.56 -6.07
N PHE A 22 -10.15 4.29 -5.68
CA PHE A 22 -10.50 3.16 -6.53
C PHE A 22 -11.55 2.29 -5.84
N GLU A 23 -12.61 1.97 -6.57
CA GLU A 23 -13.76 1.22 -6.06
C GLU A 23 -13.89 -0.11 -6.79
N GLY A 24 -14.10 -1.17 -6.01
CA GLY A 24 -14.15 -2.54 -6.47
C GLY A 24 -12.78 -3.23 -6.48
N ARG A 25 -12.76 -4.48 -6.00
CA ARG A 25 -11.54 -5.32 -5.86
C ARG A 25 -10.70 -5.36 -7.14
N ALA A 26 -11.36 -5.51 -8.29
CA ALA A 26 -10.71 -5.60 -9.60
C ALA A 26 -10.03 -4.28 -9.99
N ALA A 27 -10.65 -3.13 -9.71
CA ALA A 27 -10.06 -1.82 -9.98
C ALA A 27 -8.86 -1.59 -9.05
N ILE A 28 -9.02 -1.81 -7.75
CA ILE A 28 -7.95 -1.69 -6.75
C ILE A 28 -6.72 -2.51 -7.16
N ARG A 29 -6.93 -3.78 -7.55
CA ARG A 29 -5.84 -4.66 -8.00
C ARG A 29 -5.08 -4.10 -9.22
N ARG A 30 -5.82 -3.62 -10.22
CA ARG A 30 -5.22 -3.06 -11.44
C ARG A 30 -4.39 -1.82 -11.10
N GLU A 31 -4.99 -0.86 -10.42
CA GLU A 31 -4.36 0.43 -10.15
C GLU A 31 -3.13 0.29 -9.24
N LEU A 32 -3.19 -0.58 -8.23
CA LEU A 32 -2.01 -0.85 -7.39
C LEU A 32 -0.89 -1.58 -8.14
N ALA A 33 -1.22 -2.39 -9.15
CA ALA A 33 -0.22 -3.00 -10.02
C ALA A 33 0.42 -1.97 -10.96
N ASP A 34 -0.34 -0.99 -11.44
CA ASP A 34 0.14 0.09 -12.31
C ASP A 34 0.99 1.09 -11.49
N ILE A 35 0.54 1.48 -10.29
CA ILE A 35 1.32 2.32 -9.36
C ILE A 35 2.67 1.66 -9.02
N GLY A 36 2.68 0.36 -8.69
CA GLY A 36 3.91 -0.36 -8.38
C GLY A 36 4.83 -0.63 -9.58
N ARG A 37 4.33 -0.46 -10.81
CA ARG A 37 5.12 -0.57 -12.03
C ARG A 37 5.73 0.78 -12.41
N ASP A 38 4.92 1.83 -12.36
CA ASP A 38 5.23 3.08 -13.04
C ASP A 38 5.66 4.18 -12.08
N ARG A 39 5.25 4.13 -10.81
CA ARG A 39 5.47 5.21 -9.83
C ARG A 39 6.31 4.81 -8.62
N ILE A 40 6.05 3.65 -8.04
CA ILE A 40 6.73 3.14 -6.83
C ILE A 40 7.61 1.97 -7.21
N LEU A 41 8.88 2.26 -7.54
CA LEU A 41 9.84 1.27 -8.03
C LEU A 41 10.29 0.31 -6.93
N TRP A 42 10.29 0.78 -5.69
CA TRP A 42 10.57 -0.02 -4.51
C TRP A 42 9.91 0.59 -3.28
N SER A 43 9.50 -0.26 -2.34
CA SER A 43 8.96 0.18 -1.06
C SER A 43 9.19 -0.86 0.04
N LEU A 44 9.41 -0.39 1.26
CA LEU A 44 9.43 -1.21 2.47
C LEU A 44 8.49 -0.58 3.52
N HIS A 45 7.44 -1.31 3.86
CA HIS A 45 6.38 -0.86 4.75
C HIS A 45 6.61 -1.35 6.18
N PHE A 46 6.59 -0.44 7.15
CA PHE A 46 6.52 -0.73 8.57
C PHE A 46 5.16 -0.25 9.10
N PRO A 47 4.13 -1.12 9.10
CA PRO A 47 2.90 -0.84 9.84
C PRO A 47 3.21 -0.92 11.34
N VAL A 48 2.86 0.13 12.08
CA VAL A 48 3.19 0.25 13.50
C VAL A 48 1.96 0.69 14.31
N SER A 49 1.93 0.24 15.57
CA SER A 49 0.90 0.58 16.54
C SER A 49 -0.53 0.33 16.04
N PRO A 50 -0.88 -0.90 15.61
CA PRO A 50 -2.23 -1.20 15.16
C PRO A 50 -3.21 -1.14 16.33
N LEU A 51 -4.33 -0.46 16.11
CA LEU A 51 -5.53 -0.48 16.95
C LEU A 51 -6.65 -1.11 16.13
N ILE A 52 -7.27 -2.17 16.66
CA ILE A 52 -8.36 -2.90 16.00
C ILE A 52 -9.52 -2.98 16.98
N GLU A 53 -10.70 -2.60 16.51
CA GLU A 53 -11.95 -2.64 17.28
C GLU A 53 -12.95 -3.50 16.50
N VAL A 54 -13.31 -4.65 17.06
CA VAL A 54 -14.33 -5.54 16.49
C VAL A 54 -15.70 -5.09 17.01
N ASP A 55 -16.65 -4.90 16.09
CA ASP A 55 -17.99 -4.42 16.43
C ASP A 55 -18.82 -5.52 17.11
N GLU A 56 -19.91 -5.13 17.77
CA GLU A 56 -20.78 -6.05 18.53
C GLU A 56 -21.40 -7.17 17.68
N ASP A 57 -21.54 -6.96 16.37
CA ASP A 57 -22.05 -7.97 15.44
C ASP A 57 -21.04 -9.09 15.14
N HIS A 58 -19.78 -8.90 15.54
CA HIS A 58 -18.65 -9.78 15.26
C HIS A 58 -18.40 -10.07 13.76
N ASP A 59 -19.00 -9.28 12.88
CA ASP A 59 -18.95 -9.37 11.43
C ASP A 59 -18.35 -8.11 10.80
N THR A 60 -18.25 -7.00 11.54
CA THR A 60 -17.51 -5.80 11.15
C THR A 60 -16.44 -5.43 12.18
N ALA A 61 -15.43 -4.68 11.71
CA ALA A 61 -14.40 -4.12 12.56
C ALA A 61 -13.83 -2.85 11.93
N THR A 62 -13.27 -1.98 12.75
CA THR A 62 -12.43 -0.87 12.30
C THR A 62 -10.99 -1.10 12.73
N ALA A 63 -10.05 -0.53 11.98
CA ALA A 63 -8.68 -0.47 12.43
C ALA A 63 -8.01 0.83 12.02
N PHE A 64 -7.01 1.19 12.81
CA PHE A 64 -6.10 2.29 12.57
C PHE A 64 -4.67 1.79 12.76
N TRP A 65 -3.75 2.23 11.91
CA TRP A 65 -2.32 2.07 12.17
C TRP A 65 -1.49 3.19 11.57
N TRP A 66 -0.33 3.43 12.15
CA TRP A 66 0.68 4.28 11.56
C TRP A 66 1.48 3.50 10.52
N LEU A 67 1.94 4.19 9.50
CA LEU A 67 2.87 3.69 8.50
C LEU A 67 4.15 4.52 8.56
N TRP A 68 5.27 3.83 8.72
CA TRP A 68 6.57 4.33 8.29
C TRP A 68 7.00 3.55 7.06
N GLU A 69 7.33 4.24 5.99
CA GLU A 69 7.68 3.62 4.72
C GLU A 69 8.95 4.24 4.13
N LEU A 70 9.82 3.38 3.62
CA LEU A 70 10.93 3.78 2.75
C LEU A 70 10.50 3.45 1.33
N LEU A 71 10.64 4.40 0.40
CA LEU A 71 10.23 4.18 -0.98
C LEU A 71 11.18 4.84 -1.98
N THR A 72 11.27 4.25 -3.15
CA THR A 72 11.94 4.81 -4.32
C THR A 72 10.88 5.08 -5.38
N MET A 73 10.72 6.34 -5.77
CA MET A 73 9.77 6.76 -6.79
C MET A 73 10.46 7.02 -8.12
N SER A 74 9.75 6.78 -9.23
CA SER A 74 10.16 7.34 -10.52
C SER A 74 10.22 8.86 -10.42
N ALA A 75 11.17 9.50 -11.11
CA ALA A 75 11.11 10.94 -11.28
C ALA A 75 9.90 11.30 -12.16
N ASP A 76 9.06 12.22 -11.70
CA ASP A 76 7.89 12.66 -12.46
C ASP A 76 8.32 13.43 -13.73
N GLU A 77 7.63 13.15 -14.84
CA GLU A 77 7.53 13.95 -16.09
C GLU A 77 8.81 14.23 -16.92
N VAL A 78 10.01 13.83 -16.49
CA VAL A 78 11.24 13.97 -17.29
C VAL A 78 11.80 12.61 -17.69
N ALA A 79 11.81 12.35 -19.00
CA ALA A 79 12.51 11.19 -19.55
C ALA A 79 14.00 11.23 -19.11
N ASP A 80 14.50 10.11 -18.62
CA ASP A 80 15.88 9.91 -18.14
C ASP A 80 16.24 10.58 -16.78
N ALA A 81 15.25 11.05 -16.01
CA ALA A 81 15.52 11.52 -14.65
C ALA A 81 15.71 10.35 -13.65
N GLU A 82 16.69 10.50 -12.77
CA GLU A 82 17.05 9.48 -11.78
C GLU A 82 15.92 9.26 -10.75
N PRO A 83 15.64 8.01 -10.33
CA PRO A 83 14.70 7.72 -9.26
C PRO A 83 15.02 8.47 -7.96
N ILE A 84 13.96 8.85 -7.23
CA ILE A 84 14.09 9.64 -6.00
C ILE A 84 13.70 8.79 -4.79
N ASN A 85 14.62 8.67 -3.85
CA ASN A 85 14.36 8.04 -2.56
C ASN A 85 13.59 8.98 -1.63
N LYS A 86 12.57 8.45 -0.96
CA LYS A 86 11.74 9.19 -0.02
C LYS A 86 11.46 8.38 1.25
N TRP A 87 11.28 9.10 2.35
CA TRP A 87 10.74 8.56 3.60
C TRP A 87 9.32 9.09 3.77
N LEU A 88 8.39 8.19 4.01
CA LEU A 88 6.99 8.49 4.22
C LEU A 88 6.59 8.18 5.67
N GLY A 89 5.92 9.13 6.29
CA GLY A 89 5.10 8.93 7.47
C GLY A 89 3.63 9.12 7.10
N ALA A 90 2.80 8.13 7.39
CA ALA A 90 1.39 8.15 7.05
C ALA A 90 0.54 7.42 8.11
N THR A 91 -0.77 7.50 7.97
CA THR A 91 -1.72 6.67 8.72
C THR A 91 -2.61 5.91 7.77
N TYR A 92 -3.07 4.75 8.22
CA TYR A 92 -4.15 4.02 7.59
C TYR A 92 -5.37 4.00 8.49
N ASP A 93 -6.51 4.21 7.86
CA ASP A 93 -7.83 3.99 8.44
C ASP A 93 -8.50 2.91 7.60
N ALA A 94 -9.00 1.87 8.26
CA ALA A 94 -9.57 0.71 7.58
C ALA A 94 -10.87 0.27 8.22
N THR A 95 -11.79 -0.22 7.39
CA THR A 95 -12.95 -0.98 7.83
C THR A 95 -12.86 -2.40 7.27
N PHE A 96 -13.28 -3.37 8.07
CA PHE A 96 -13.26 -4.77 7.72
C PHE A 96 -14.67 -5.35 7.78
N ARG A 97 -14.91 -6.36 6.93
CA ARG A 97 -16.10 -7.19 6.95
C ARG A 97 -15.70 -8.66 6.94
N ARG A 98 -16.34 -9.47 7.77
CA ARG A 98 -16.18 -10.93 7.76
C ARG A 98 -16.98 -11.49 6.59
N GLU A 99 -16.28 -12.16 5.69
CA GLU A 99 -16.90 -12.99 4.65
C GLU A 99 -16.79 -14.46 5.05
N ALA A 100 -17.38 -15.37 4.26
CA ALA A 100 -17.53 -16.78 4.64
C ALA A 100 -16.21 -17.49 5.00
N ASP A 101 -15.08 -17.05 4.45
CA ASP A 101 -13.77 -17.68 4.57
C ASP A 101 -12.68 -16.81 5.23
N ALA A 102 -12.88 -15.49 5.34
CA ALA A 102 -11.88 -14.57 5.91
C ALA A 102 -12.46 -13.18 6.25
N TRP A 103 -11.73 -12.44 7.09
CA TRP A 103 -11.87 -10.99 7.21
C TRP A 103 -11.21 -10.30 6.02
N ARG A 104 -11.90 -9.31 5.45
CA ARG A 104 -11.39 -8.51 4.34
C ARG A 104 -11.66 -7.03 4.56
N MET A 105 -10.81 -6.18 4.01
CA MET A 105 -10.99 -4.73 4.02
C MET A 105 -12.12 -4.35 3.07
N SER A 106 -13.14 -3.67 3.60
CA SER A 106 -14.19 -3.01 2.81
C SER A 106 -13.83 -1.56 2.48
N HIS A 107 -12.96 -0.94 3.29
CA HIS A 107 -12.38 0.37 3.01
C HIS A 107 -10.96 0.42 3.55
N LEU A 108 -10.05 1.06 2.80
CA LEU A 108 -8.70 1.38 3.24
C LEU A 108 -8.33 2.77 2.73
N ALA A 109 -8.03 3.69 3.65
CA ALA A 109 -7.59 5.05 3.35
C ALA A 109 -6.17 5.27 3.87
N LEU A 110 -5.23 5.59 2.98
CA LEU A 110 -3.89 6.06 3.32
C LEU A 110 -3.88 7.60 3.39
N ARG A 111 -3.47 8.15 4.53
CA ARG A 111 -3.35 9.59 4.75
C ARG A 111 -1.89 9.95 4.97
N ILE A 112 -1.31 10.67 4.02
CA ILE A 112 0.09 11.08 4.07
C ILE A 112 0.23 12.21 5.10
N GLN A 113 1.09 12.00 6.11
CA GLN A 113 1.39 13.02 7.12
C GLN A 113 2.65 13.79 6.74
N LYS A 114 3.66 13.08 6.23
CA LYS A 114 4.93 13.66 5.80
C LYS A 114 5.58 12.81 4.74
N LEU A 115 6.08 13.45 3.69
CA LEU A 115 6.90 12.84 2.66
C LEU A 115 8.17 13.68 2.52
N VAL A 116 9.35 13.07 2.69
CA VAL A 116 10.63 13.78 2.62
C VAL A 116 11.55 13.05 1.69
N GLU A 117 12.24 13.79 0.83
CA GLU A 117 13.33 13.24 0.02
C GLU A 117 14.51 12.86 0.90
N SER A 118 15.15 11.75 0.56
CA SER A 118 16.31 11.25 1.28
C SER A 118 17.48 11.17 0.32
N ALA A 119 18.44 12.09 0.49
CA ALA A 119 19.69 12.09 -0.27
C ALA A 119 20.61 10.90 0.04
N GLU A 120 20.35 10.19 1.16
CA GLU A 120 21.13 9.04 1.63
C GLU A 120 20.29 7.74 1.73
N GLY A 121 19.08 7.73 1.17
CA GLY A 121 18.32 6.48 0.98
C GLY A 121 19.08 5.52 0.08
N PRO A 122 18.76 4.21 0.04
CA PRO A 122 19.50 3.26 -0.79
C PRO A 122 19.53 3.76 -2.24
N ASN A 123 20.69 4.23 -2.71
CA ASN A 123 20.86 4.82 -4.05
C ASN A 123 20.52 3.84 -5.18
N GLU A 124 20.36 2.56 -4.84
CA GLU A 124 19.96 1.50 -5.75
C GLU A 124 18.76 0.77 -5.15
N VAL A 125 17.74 0.51 -5.98
CA VAL A 125 16.66 -0.42 -5.64
C VAL A 125 17.30 -1.75 -5.23
N PRO A 126 17.09 -2.24 -4.00
CA PRO A 126 17.70 -3.48 -3.55
C PRO A 126 17.38 -4.61 -4.54
N VAL A 127 18.43 -5.26 -5.07
CA VAL A 127 18.25 -6.46 -5.89
C VAL A 127 17.56 -7.49 -4.99
N PRO A 128 16.36 -7.99 -5.35
CA PRO A 128 15.68 -8.99 -4.55
C PRO A 128 16.63 -10.17 -4.32
N PRO A 129 16.71 -10.75 -3.10
CA PRO A 129 17.49 -11.96 -2.90
C PRO A 129 17.01 -12.99 -3.93
N ASN A 130 17.95 -13.43 -4.76
CA ASN A 130 17.77 -14.26 -5.93
C ASN A 130 16.59 -15.24 -5.70
N ARG A 131 15.47 -15.07 -6.42
CA ARG A 131 14.48 -16.14 -6.53
C ARG A 131 15.20 -17.26 -7.26
N GLY A 132 15.85 -18.14 -6.49
CA GLY A 132 16.47 -19.34 -6.99
C GLY A 132 15.49 -19.98 -7.96
N GLN A 133 15.97 -20.19 -9.18
CA GLN A 133 15.28 -20.94 -10.20
C GLN A 133 14.85 -22.27 -9.57
N HIS A 134 13.56 -22.40 -9.26
CA HIS A 134 12.97 -23.71 -9.06
C HIS A 134 12.81 -24.31 -10.47
N THR A 135 13.88 -24.95 -10.93
CA THR A 135 13.80 -26.03 -11.92
C THR A 135 13.21 -27.27 -11.28
#